data_AF-A0A6L8E0C3-F1
#
_entry.id   AF-A0A6L8E0C3-F1
#
_cell.length_a   1.000
_cell.length_b   1.000
_cell.length_c   1.000
_cell.angle_alpha   90.00
_cell.angle_beta   90.00
_cell.angle_gamma   90.00
#
_symmetry.space_group_name_H-M   'P 1'
#
loop_
_entity.id
_entity.type
_entity.pdbx_description
1 polymer ?
#
loop_
_entity_poly.entity_id
_entity_poly.type
_entity_poly.pdbx_seq_one_letter_code
_entity_poly.pdbx_strand_id
1 'polypeptide(L)'
;MRTERFVKPARVAAWLPLLGLLLAAPAAAQTERLDVDELKAQLDAGADVLLIDVREDYEVESGSIPGSIHIPVGELEARMPDIPKDVRLVFF
;
A
#
# COMPACT_ATOMS: atom_id res chain seq x y z
N MET A 1 4.28 -44.73 -51.07
CA MET A 1 2.85 -44.42 -51.29
C MET A 1 2.09 -44.71 -50.00
N ARG A 2 1.24 -43.74 -49.62
CA ARG A 2 0.17 -43.69 -48.60
C ARG A 2 -0.46 -45.07 -48.32
N THR A 3 -0.72 -45.52 -47.08
CA THR A 3 -1.92 -45.16 -46.30
C THR A 3 -1.81 -45.41 -44.79
N GLU A 4 -2.56 -44.58 -44.08
CA GLU A 4 -2.76 -44.42 -42.64
C GLU A 4 -3.32 -45.66 -41.91
N ARG A 5 -3.04 -45.79 -40.61
CA ARG A 5 -4.11 -45.70 -39.61
C ARG A 5 -3.60 -45.56 -38.17
N PHE A 6 -4.22 -44.58 -37.54
CA PHE A 6 -4.15 -44.09 -36.18
C PHE A 6 -4.85 -45.07 -35.23
N VAL A 7 -4.23 -45.46 -34.12
CA VAL A 7 -4.85 -45.46 -32.78
C VAL A 7 -3.74 -45.40 -31.71
N LYS A 8 -3.70 -44.33 -30.90
CA LYS A 8 -2.87 -44.25 -29.68
C LYS A 8 -3.72 -44.66 -28.47
N PRO A 9 -3.27 -45.54 -27.57
CA PRO A 9 -3.80 -45.54 -26.22
C PRO A 9 -3.09 -44.46 -25.39
N ALA A 10 -3.91 -43.61 -24.78
CA ALA A 10 -3.51 -42.49 -23.94
C ALA A 10 -2.73 -42.98 -22.70
N ARG A 11 -1.57 -42.38 -22.44
CA ARG A 11 -0.88 -42.51 -21.16
C ARG A 11 -1.67 -41.72 -20.13
N VAL A 12 -2.31 -42.41 -19.20
CA VAL A 12 -2.85 -41.80 -17.99
C VAL A 12 -1.66 -41.29 -17.16
N ALA A 13 -1.51 -39.97 -17.10
CA ALA A 13 -0.59 -39.30 -16.21
C ALA A 13 -1.37 -38.20 -15.47
N ALA A 14 -2.05 -38.60 -14.40
CA ALA A 14 -2.33 -37.71 -13.28
C ALA A 14 -1.09 -37.83 -12.35
N TRP A 15 -0.55 -36.82 -11.68
CA TRP A 15 -1.15 -35.67 -11.02
C TRP A 15 -0.15 -34.51 -11.03
N LEU A 16 -0.58 -33.28 -11.39
CA LEU A 16 0.20 -32.07 -11.11
C LEU A 16 0.17 -31.82 -9.59
N PRO A 17 1.29 -31.42 -8.95
CA PRO A 17 1.30 -31.13 -7.53
C PRO A 17 0.43 -29.91 -7.24
N LEU A 18 -0.25 -29.95 -6.09
CA LEU A 18 -0.91 -28.82 -5.45
C LEU A 18 -0.05 -27.56 -5.64
N LEU A 19 -0.48 -26.65 -6.51
CA LEU A 19 0.04 -25.30 -6.51
C LEU A 19 -0.53 -24.66 -5.24
N GLY A 20 0.26 -24.73 -4.16
CA GLY A 20 0.00 -24.04 -2.92
C GLY A 20 -0.05 -22.55 -3.23
N LEU A 21 -1.26 -22.05 -3.46
CA LEU A 21 -1.52 -20.62 -3.54
C LEU A 21 -1.32 -20.08 -2.13
N LEU A 22 -0.08 -19.69 -1.81
CA LEU A 22 0.19 -18.84 -0.67
C LEU A 22 -0.37 -17.46 -1.00
N LEU A 23 -1.69 -17.28 -0.82
CA LEU A 23 -2.25 -15.96 -0.62
C LEU A 23 -1.67 -15.46 0.69
N ALA A 24 -0.51 -14.82 0.63
CA ALA A 24 -0.08 -13.94 1.70
C ALA A 24 -1.18 -12.88 1.80
N ALA A 25 -2.02 -12.98 2.83
CA ALA A 25 -2.98 -11.94 3.14
C ALA A 25 -2.20 -10.63 3.27
N PRO A 26 -2.71 -9.50 2.73
CA PRO A 26 -2.05 -8.22 2.96
C PRO A 26 -1.93 -8.04 4.47
N ALA A 27 -0.72 -7.73 4.94
CA ALA A 27 -0.51 -7.35 6.33
C ALA A 27 -1.50 -6.22 6.61
N ALA A 28 -2.39 -6.43 7.58
CA ALA A 28 -3.32 -5.40 7.99
C ALA A 28 -2.51 -4.14 8.32
N ALA A 29 -2.82 -3.02 7.66
CA ALA A 29 -2.19 -1.75 7.95
C ALA A 29 -2.46 -1.43 9.42
N GLN A 30 -1.41 -1.34 10.23
CA GLN A 30 -1.50 -0.97 11.62
C GLN A 30 -1.37 0.55 11.69
N THR A 31 -2.41 1.22 12.17
CA THR A 31 -2.34 2.63 12.51
C THR A 31 -1.82 2.75 13.93
N GLU A 32 -0.64 3.34 14.09
CA GLU A 32 -0.03 3.64 15.38
C GLU A 32 -0.16 5.13 15.68
N ARG A 33 -0.32 5.49 16.96
CA ARG A 33 -0.24 6.89 17.39
C ARG A 33 1.20 7.23 17.72
N LEU A 34 1.66 8.37 17.21
CA LEU A 34 2.99 8.90 17.46
C LEU A 34 2.88 10.17 18.31
N ASP A 35 3.74 10.31 19.31
CA ASP A 35 3.82 11.54 20.09
C ASP A 35 4.44 12.69 19.27
N VAL A 36 4.04 13.92 19.55
CA VAL A 36 4.50 15.10 18.80
C VAL A 36 6.00 15.32 18.98
N ASP A 37 6.53 15.13 20.19
CA ASP A 37 7.96 15.30 20.47
C ASP A 37 8.78 14.21 19.76
N GLU A 38 8.23 13.00 19.67
CA GLU A 38 8.85 11.91 18.95
C GLU A 38 8.86 12.15 17.43
N LEU A 39 7.74 12.59 16.87
CA LEU A 39 7.67 12.98 15.45
C LEU A 39 8.67 14.08 15.15
N LYS A 40 8.74 15.11 15.99
CA LYS A 40 9.69 16.21 15.84
C LYS A 40 11.13 15.70 15.85
N ALA A 41 11.49 14.83 16.79
CA ALA A 41 12.83 14.26 16.86
C ALA A 41 13.17 13.43 15.61
N GLN A 42 12.22 12.68 15.05
CA GLN A 42 12.41 11.93 13.81
C GLN A 42 12.63 12.86 12.61
N LEU A 43 11.84 13.93 12.49
CA LEU A 43 11.99 14.92 11.42
C LEU A 43 13.32 15.67 11.52
N ASP A 44 13.72 16.09 12.73
CA ASP A 44 14.99 16.76 12.98
C ASP A 44 16.20 15.83 12.68
N ALA A 45 16.02 14.51 12.80
CA ALA A 45 17.01 13.49 12.43
C ALA A 45 17.02 13.13 10.93
N GLY A 46 16.13 13.73 10.12
CA GLY A 46 16.05 13.49 8.67
C GLY A 46 15.32 12.20 8.29
N ALA A 47 14.38 11.73 9.12
CA ALA A 47 13.54 10.59 8.78
C ALA A 47 12.72 10.87 7.50
N ASP A 48 12.62 9.86 6.64
CA ASP A 48 11.81 9.92 5.42
C ASP A 48 10.35 9.61 5.75
N VAL A 49 9.57 10.68 5.95
CA VAL A 49 8.17 10.63 6.38
C VAL A 49 7.36 11.58 5.51
N LEU A 50 6.22 11.09 5.00
CA LEU A 50 5.25 11.94 4.33
C LEU A 50 4.17 12.38 5.31
N LEU A 51 4.16 13.68 5.60
CA LEU A 51 3.18 14.33 6.45
C LEU A 51 1.93 14.70 5.65
N ILE A 52 0.76 14.23 6.10
CA ILE A 52 -0.55 14.56 5.51
C ILE A 52 -1.38 15.34 6.54
N ASP A 53 -1.61 16.62 6.27
CA ASP A 53 -2.51 17.47 7.07
C ASP A 53 -3.95 17.17 6.64
N VAL A 54 -4.77 16.62 7.55
CA VAL A 54 -6.17 16.23 7.24
C VAL A 54 -7.21 17.22 7.76
N ARG A 55 -6.76 18.36 8.28
CA ARG A 55 -7.61 19.43 8.78
C ARG A 55 -8.36 20.16 7.67
N GLU A 56 -9.31 20.99 8.06
CA GLU A 56 -10.06 21.84 7.13
C GLU A 56 -9.20 23.00 6.61
N ASP A 57 -9.54 23.54 5.43
CA ASP A 57 -8.79 24.61 4.73
C ASP A 57 -8.47 25.80 5.66
N TYR A 58 -9.45 26.25 6.42
CA TYR A 58 -9.32 27.42 7.30
C TYR A 58 -8.33 27.19 8.47
N GLU A 59 -8.08 25.94 8.86
CA GLU A 59 -7.10 25.61 9.89
C GLU A 59 -5.68 25.66 9.34
N VAL A 60 -5.49 25.23 8.08
CA VAL A 60 -4.20 25.28 7.38
C VAL A 60 -3.80 26.71 7.07
N GLU A 61 -4.75 27.58 6.75
CA GLU A 61 -4.52 29.02 6.57
C GLU A 61 -3.90 29.69 7.81
N SER A 62 -4.20 29.17 9.00
CA SER A 62 -3.63 29.66 10.26
C SER A 62 -2.19 29.18 10.54
N GLY A 63 -1.73 28.18 9.78
CA GLY A 63 -0.40 27.60 9.87
C GLY A 63 -0.40 26.09 9.65
N SER A 64 0.69 25.56 9.11
CA SER A 64 0.91 24.14 8.87
C SER A 64 2.38 23.75 9.07
N ILE A 65 2.65 22.45 9.14
CA ILE A 65 4.02 21.94 9.22
C ILE A 65 4.66 22.06 7.82
N PRO A 66 5.81 22.75 7.68
CA PRO A 66 6.47 22.88 6.38
C PRO A 66 6.76 21.51 5.75
N GLY A 67 6.39 21.35 4.48
CA GLY A 67 6.57 20.10 3.74
C GLY A 67 5.42 19.10 3.87
N SER A 68 4.37 19.39 4.65
CA SER A 68 3.15 18.58 4.63
C SER A 68 2.36 18.76 3.33
N ILE A 69 1.64 17.71 2.95
CA ILE A 69 0.60 17.77 1.91
C ILE A 69 -0.75 17.90 2.60
N HIS A 70 -1.54 18.87 2.19
CA HIS A 70 -2.90 19.06 2.71
C HIS A 70 -3.90 18.24 1.91
N ILE A 71 -4.66 17.38 2.60
CA ILE A 71 -5.75 16.57 2.05
C ILE A 71 -6.84 16.50 3.13
N PRO A 72 -7.90 17.34 3.04
CA PRO A 72 -8.99 17.33 4.02
C PRO A 72 -9.54 15.92 4.24
N VAL A 73 -9.94 15.60 5.48
CA VAL A 73 -10.39 14.24 5.83
C VAL A 73 -11.55 13.75 4.96
N GLY A 74 -12.43 14.65 4.51
CA GLY A 74 -13.55 14.32 3.61
C GLY A 74 -13.12 13.91 2.20
N GLU A 75 -11.93 14.30 1.77
CA GLU A 75 -11.34 13.93 0.47
C GLU A 75 -10.33 12.78 0.58
N LEU A 76 -9.86 12.48 1.79
CA LEU A 76 -8.73 11.57 2.01
C LEU A 76 -8.96 10.17 1.42
N GLU A 77 -10.15 9.60 1.56
CA GLU A 77 -10.47 8.28 1.00
C GLU A 77 -10.35 8.27 -0.53
N ALA A 78 -10.86 9.30 -1.20
CA ALA A 78 -10.80 9.43 -2.65
C ALA A 78 -9.37 9.68 -3.16
N ARG A 79 -8.53 10.34 -2.34
CA ARG A 79 -7.15 10.69 -2.67
C ARG A 79 -6.12 9.63 -2.23
N MET A 80 -6.51 8.68 -1.39
CA MET A 80 -5.64 7.57 -0.94
C MET A 80 -4.93 6.80 -2.08
N PRO A 81 -5.53 6.62 -3.28
CA PRO A 81 -4.83 6.01 -4.42
C PRO A 81 -3.63 6.82 -4.95
N ASP A 82 -3.63 8.14 -4.76
CA ASP A 82 -2.57 9.04 -5.23
C ASP A 82 -1.36 9.09 -4.26
N ILE A 83 -1.55 8.61 -3.03
CA ILE A 83 -0.55 8.70 -1.96
C ILE A 83 0.43 7.53 -2.08
N PRO A 84 1.75 7.77 -2.11
CA PRO A 84 2.75 6.72 -2.11
C PRO A 84 2.65 5.84 -0.85
N LYS A 85 2.75 4.52 -1.02
CA LYS A 85 2.57 3.53 0.07
C LYS A 85 3.88 2.86 0.51
N ASP A 86 4.98 3.20 -0.14
CA ASP A 86 6.34 2.75 0.11
C ASP A 86 7.11 3.66 1.08
N VAL A 87 6.47 4.73 1.55
CA VAL A 87 6.99 5.66 2.57
C VAL A 87 6.14 5.61 3.84
N ARG A 88 6.71 6.04 4.96
CA ARG A 88 5.95 6.18 6.21
C ARG A 88 4.99 7.36 6.10
N LEU A 89 3.69 7.10 6.20
CA LEU A 89 2.66 8.14 6.25
C LEU A 89 2.37 8.53 7.70
N VAL A 90 2.25 9.83 7.95
CA VAL A 90 1.80 10.37 9.23
C VAL A 90 0.69 11.38 8.95
N PHE A 91 -0.50 11.11 9.50
CA PHE A 91 -1.67 11.97 9.40
C PHE A 91 -1.78 12.83 10.66
N PHE A 92 -2.14 14.10 10.51
CA PHE A 92 -2.33 15.03 11.63
C PHE A 92 -3.46 16.04 11.38
#